data_AF-A0A2W6FJG4-F1
#
_entry.id   AF-A0A2W6FJG4-F1
#
_cell.length_a   1.000
_cell.length_b   1.000
_cell.length_c   1.000
_cell.angle_alpha   90.00
_cell.angle_beta   90.00
_cell.angle_gamma   90.00
#
_symmetry.space_group_name_H-M   'P 1'
#
loop_
_entity.id
_entity.type
_entity.pdbx_description
1 polymer ?
#
loop_
_entity_poly.entity_id
_entity_poly.type
_entity_poly.pdbx_seq_one_letter_code
_entity_poly.pdbx_strand_id
1 'polypeptide(L)'
;MDYRVSAGERASFKRCRRQWDFGSAQRQNLQSVDSPPVDLNQAVRDALAVYYYPGMWDWQSHIVLPLVRKAFMRTMAAAAPSPQRTADVDLGTDLLERYFAWAPSVDDFGPLKIETDVEALVPDIRELDRGLLTSDGRKVLYADRIALLAVDAADENWVVTHQVVSEWQDLESMLLDEALVASCWAWEETYLGMEIAGTIHNEILQSPPEVLAPVPTETRTGRPGRGGHDQNEPSGGGRSIPQLQRPERLGNRPASDGRVEQETAGVLRRTRVRRTRAEIETTRQQVGAEVLEMLDPDLRLYPTPSAEHCPHCVFIAPCLTMIEGADPTLDLASRFRQGPPAAEYEPRLGAGGGGGRRLAMPPPPPTAPPK
;
A
#
# COMPACT_ATOMS: atom_id res chain seq x y z
N MET A 1 -4.14 24.00 -0.98
CA MET A 1 -3.76 22.58 -1.08
C MET A 1 -5.04 21.78 -1.20
N ASP A 2 -5.09 20.81 -2.12
CA ASP A 2 -6.23 19.91 -2.29
C ASP A 2 -6.44 19.05 -1.03
N TYR A 3 -7.68 18.60 -0.81
CA TYR A 3 -8.03 17.72 0.31
C TYR A 3 -7.61 16.29 -0.01
N ARG A 4 -6.85 15.64 0.87
CA ARG A 4 -6.29 14.31 0.63
C ARG A 4 -6.82 13.30 1.63
N VAL A 5 -7.24 12.14 1.12
CA VAL A 5 -7.69 10.98 1.90
C VAL A 5 -6.85 9.76 1.52
N SER A 6 -6.37 9.01 2.51
CA SER A 6 -5.64 7.76 2.28
C SER A 6 -6.45 6.52 2.67
N ALA A 7 -5.98 5.33 2.30
CA ALA A 7 -6.51 4.07 2.82
C ALA A 7 -6.56 4.06 4.35
N GLY A 8 -5.49 4.53 5.01
CA GLY A 8 -5.41 4.61 6.48
C GLY A 8 -6.45 5.56 7.09
N GLU A 9 -6.68 6.71 6.46
CA GLU A 9 -7.73 7.65 6.88
C GLU A 9 -9.12 7.01 6.78
N ARG A 10 -9.44 6.34 5.66
CA ARG A 10 -10.71 5.62 5.47
C ARG A 10 -10.90 4.51 6.50
N ALA A 11 -9.87 3.69 6.71
CA ALA A 11 -9.90 2.61 7.68
C ALA A 11 -10.10 3.15 9.12
N SER A 12 -9.45 4.26 9.46
CA SER A 12 -9.63 4.93 10.75
C SER A 12 -11.04 5.46 10.92
N PHE A 13 -11.59 6.13 9.90
CA PHE A 13 -12.95 6.66 9.88
C PHE A 13 -13.99 5.56 10.13
N LYS A 14 -13.87 4.43 9.43
CA LYS A 14 -14.80 3.30 9.58
C LYS A 14 -14.67 2.56 10.90
N ARG A 15 -13.43 2.41 11.39
CA ARG A 15 -13.17 1.76 12.68
C ARG A 15 -13.75 2.58 13.85
N CYS A 16 -13.43 3.86 13.92
CA CYS A 16 -13.93 4.72 15.00
C CYS A 16 -13.85 6.20 14.61
N ARG A 17 -15.01 6.85 14.40
CA ARG A 17 -15.10 8.26 14.00
C ARG A 17 -14.44 9.20 14.99
N ARG A 18 -14.52 8.91 16.30
CA ARG A 18 -13.85 9.70 17.34
C ARG A 18 -12.33 9.56 17.28
N GLN A 19 -11.81 8.36 17.07
CA GLN A 19 -10.37 8.13 16.90
C GLN A 19 -9.86 8.87 15.66
N TRP A 20 -10.60 8.77 14.56
CA TRP A 20 -10.32 9.47 13.31
C TRP A 20 -10.33 10.99 13.50
N ASP A 21 -11.30 11.55 14.20
CA ASP A 21 -11.37 12.99 14.46
C ASP A 21 -10.12 13.52 15.18
N PHE A 22 -9.66 12.80 16.20
CA PHE A 22 -8.45 13.18 16.93
C PHE A 22 -7.19 13.01 16.08
N GLY A 23 -7.04 11.87 15.40
CA GLY A 23 -5.79 11.51 14.72
C GLY A 23 -5.63 12.03 13.29
N SER A 24 -6.72 12.34 12.59
CA SER A 24 -6.69 12.65 11.16
C SER A 24 -5.94 13.95 10.86
N ALA A 25 -5.08 13.91 9.85
CA ALA A 25 -4.34 15.09 9.37
C ALA A 25 -5.26 16.20 8.83
N GLN A 26 -6.48 15.85 8.42
CA GLN A 26 -7.49 16.81 7.94
C GLN A 26 -8.40 17.33 9.06
N ARG A 27 -8.17 16.90 10.31
CA ARG A 27 -8.97 17.23 11.49
C ARG A 27 -8.07 17.82 12.58
N GLN A 28 -8.00 17.20 13.75
CA GLN A 28 -7.18 17.72 14.86
C GLN A 28 -5.69 17.38 14.72
N ASN A 29 -5.35 16.35 13.92
CA ASN A 29 -3.98 15.91 13.65
C ASN A 29 -3.18 15.67 14.94
N LEU A 30 -3.78 15.07 15.96
CA LEU A 30 -3.13 14.81 17.23
C LEU A 30 -2.26 13.57 17.13
N GLN A 31 -1.00 13.70 17.55
CA GLN A 31 -0.02 12.62 17.60
C GLN A 31 0.47 12.44 19.03
N SER A 32 0.68 11.19 19.44
CA SER A 32 1.26 10.90 20.76
C SER A 32 2.63 11.56 20.88
N VAL A 33 2.95 12.06 22.07
CA VAL A 33 4.29 12.54 22.40
C VAL A 33 5.29 11.39 22.61
N ASP A 34 4.80 10.19 22.88
CA ASP A 34 5.63 9.00 23.02
C ASP A 34 6.27 8.62 21.68
N SER A 35 7.52 8.16 21.75
CA SER A 35 8.18 7.63 20.56
C SER A 35 7.42 6.38 20.10
N PRO A 36 7.07 6.26 18.81
CA PRO A 36 6.40 5.07 18.33
C PRO A 36 7.29 3.85 18.59
N PRO A 37 6.70 2.68 18.90
CA PRO A 37 7.45 1.45 18.99
C PRO A 37 8.12 1.14 17.64
N VAL A 38 9.09 0.23 17.69
CA VAL A 38 9.65 -0.36 16.48
C VAL A 38 8.51 -0.98 15.66
N ASP A 39 8.45 -0.65 14.38
CA ASP A 39 7.54 -1.28 13.43
C ASP A 39 8.33 -2.26 12.56
N LEU A 40 8.33 -3.53 12.98
CA LEU A 40 8.97 -4.63 12.24
C LEU A 40 8.41 -4.75 10.83
N ASN A 41 7.09 -4.57 10.66
CA ASN A 41 6.44 -4.64 9.36
C ASN A 41 6.97 -3.55 8.42
N GLN A 42 7.07 -2.30 8.90
CA GLN A 42 7.65 -1.22 8.11
C GLN A 42 9.12 -1.48 7.76
N ALA A 43 9.92 -2.01 8.70
CA ALA A 43 11.33 -2.32 8.44
C ALA A 43 11.50 -3.41 7.37
N VAL A 44 10.66 -4.46 7.40
CA VAL A 44 10.64 -5.50 6.36
C VAL A 44 10.20 -4.92 5.02
N ARG A 45 9.17 -4.08 4.98
CA ARG A 45 8.72 -3.41 3.74
C ARG A 45 9.82 -2.53 3.14
N ASP A 46 10.52 -1.74 3.95
CA ASP A 46 11.63 -0.89 3.49
C ASP A 46 12.79 -1.73 2.91
N ALA A 47 13.05 -2.91 3.50
CA ALA A 47 14.02 -3.86 2.98
C ALA A 47 13.58 -4.44 1.62
N LEU A 48 12.32 -4.90 1.53
CA LEU A 48 11.78 -5.50 0.31
C LEU A 48 11.63 -4.49 -0.83
N ALA A 49 11.40 -3.21 -0.53
CA ALA A 49 11.47 -2.14 -1.52
C ALA A 49 12.86 -2.11 -2.20
N VAL A 50 13.95 -2.24 -1.44
CA VAL A 50 15.30 -2.33 -2.01
C VAL A 50 15.51 -3.63 -2.80
N TYR A 51 14.98 -4.75 -2.30
CA TYR A 51 15.10 -6.07 -2.95
C TYR A 51 14.46 -6.07 -4.35
N TYR A 52 13.27 -5.47 -4.46
CA TYR A 52 12.49 -5.33 -5.68
C TYR A 52 12.75 -4.04 -6.46
N TYR A 53 13.82 -3.29 -6.16
CA TYR A 53 14.10 -2.05 -6.89
C TYR A 53 14.41 -2.34 -8.37
N PRO A 54 13.64 -1.80 -9.35
CA PRO A 54 13.78 -2.16 -10.76
C PRO A 54 15.18 -1.89 -11.32
N GLY A 55 15.85 -0.82 -10.89
CA GLY A 55 17.19 -0.46 -11.35
C GLY A 55 18.29 -1.43 -10.91
N MET A 56 18.02 -2.30 -9.95
CA MET A 56 18.94 -3.32 -9.45
C MET A 56 18.42 -4.74 -9.70
N TRP A 57 17.31 -4.92 -10.43
CA TRP A 57 16.64 -6.23 -10.56
C TRP A 57 17.59 -7.30 -11.11
N ASP A 58 18.27 -6.97 -12.21
CA ASP A 58 19.21 -7.87 -12.89
C ASP A 58 20.59 -7.97 -12.19
N TRP A 59 20.80 -7.27 -11.07
CA TRP A 59 22.08 -7.29 -10.36
C TRP A 59 22.25 -8.59 -9.57
N GLN A 60 23.49 -9.04 -9.43
CA GLN A 60 23.83 -10.23 -8.66
C GLN A 60 23.44 -10.07 -7.17
N SER A 61 22.86 -11.11 -6.58
CA SER A 61 22.31 -11.09 -5.22
C SER A 61 23.33 -10.66 -4.16
N HIS A 62 24.60 -11.06 -4.30
CA HIS A 62 25.65 -10.69 -3.35
C HIS A 62 25.94 -9.17 -3.31
N ILE A 63 25.53 -8.41 -4.33
CA ILE A 63 25.61 -6.94 -4.36
C ILE A 63 24.37 -6.32 -3.69
N VAL A 64 23.18 -6.87 -3.95
CA VAL A 64 21.90 -6.29 -3.51
C VAL A 64 21.57 -6.62 -2.06
N LEU A 65 21.78 -7.87 -1.62
CA LEU A 65 21.39 -8.30 -0.27
C LEU A 65 22.05 -7.47 0.86
N PRO A 66 23.33 -7.05 0.79
CA PRO A 66 23.88 -6.11 1.77
C PRO A 66 23.13 -4.77 1.85
N LEU A 67 22.63 -4.25 0.72
CA LEU A 67 21.85 -3.00 0.69
C LEU A 67 20.48 -3.19 1.31
N VAL A 68 19.83 -4.33 1.04
CA VAL A 68 18.55 -4.71 1.64
C VAL A 68 18.66 -4.79 3.16
N ARG A 69 19.67 -5.51 3.68
CA ARG A 69 19.93 -5.60 5.13
C ARG A 69 20.20 -4.22 5.74
N LYS A 70 20.94 -3.36 5.04
CA LYS A 70 21.20 -1.98 5.50
C LYS A 70 19.91 -1.15 5.58
N ALA A 71 18.97 -1.32 4.65
CA ALA A 71 17.68 -0.63 4.69
C ALA A 71 16.83 -1.09 5.88
N PHE A 72 16.74 -2.40 6.12
CA PHE A 72 16.12 -2.98 7.32
C PHE A 72 16.71 -2.37 8.60
N MET A 73 18.04 -2.44 8.76
CA MET A 73 18.72 -1.98 9.96
C MET A 73 18.57 -0.48 10.19
N ARG A 74 18.49 0.33 9.13
CA ARG A 74 18.24 1.77 9.25
C ARG A 74 16.87 2.05 9.89
N THR A 75 15.82 1.36 9.45
CA THR A 75 14.47 1.54 9.98
C THR A 75 14.38 1.04 11.42
N MET A 76 14.97 -0.12 11.72
CA MET A 76 15.05 -0.64 13.09
C MET A 76 15.85 0.28 14.03
N ALA A 77 16.86 1.00 13.52
CA ALA A 77 17.68 1.91 14.30
C ALA A 77 17.01 3.25 14.62
N ALA A 78 15.87 3.58 14.00
CA ALA A 78 15.13 4.82 14.27
C ALA A 78 14.49 4.82 15.67
N ALA A 79 14.18 3.65 16.22
CA ALA A 79 13.65 3.51 17.57
C ALA A 79 14.78 3.41 18.62
N ALA A 80 14.48 3.85 19.84
CA ALA A 80 15.40 3.74 20.97
C ALA A 80 15.80 2.27 21.22
N PRO A 81 17.04 1.99 21.66
CA PRO A 81 17.46 0.65 22.04
C PRO A 81 16.57 0.06 23.14
N SER A 82 16.07 -1.16 22.95
CA SER A 82 15.29 -1.91 23.94
C SER A 82 15.46 -3.42 23.73
N PRO A 83 15.18 -4.27 24.74
CA PRO A 83 15.21 -5.73 24.56
C PRO A 83 14.27 -6.20 23.43
N GLN A 84 13.08 -5.58 23.33
CA GLN A 84 12.12 -5.88 22.26
C GLN A 84 12.69 -5.54 20.89
N ARG A 85 13.33 -4.37 20.74
CA ARG A 85 13.98 -3.98 19.49
C ARG A 85 15.03 -5.01 19.06
N THR A 86 15.86 -5.49 19.99
CA THR A 86 16.87 -6.51 19.69
C THR A 86 16.20 -7.80 19.21
N ALA A 87 15.16 -8.26 19.90
CA ALA A 87 14.39 -9.45 19.49
C ALA A 87 13.76 -9.28 18.10
N ASP A 88 13.20 -8.09 17.80
CA ASP A 88 12.61 -7.80 16.49
C ASP A 88 13.67 -7.72 15.38
N VAL A 89 14.89 -7.24 15.69
CA VAL A 89 16.02 -7.25 14.75
C VAL A 89 16.43 -8.68 14.41
N ASP A 90 16.55 -9.54 15.42
CA ASP A 90 16.93 -10.95 15.23
C ASP A 90 15.85 -11.69 14.42
N LEU A 91 14.57 -11.51 14.80
CA LEU A 91 13.43 -12.09 14.10
C LEU A 91 13.34 -11.62 12.65
N GLY A 92 13.37 -10.30 12.41
CA GLY A 92 13.27 -9.74 11.07
C GLY A 92 14.42 -10.15 10.16
N THR A 93 15.63 -10.31 10.72
CA THR A 93 16.78 -10.83 9.97
C THR A 93 16.55 -12.28 9.53
N ASP A 94 16.11 -13.17 10.41
CA ASP A 94 15.80 -14.57 10.07
C ASP A 94 14.69 -14.66 9.01
N LEU A 95 13.61 -13.89 9.18
CA LEU A 95 12.50 -13.85 8.23
C LEU A 95 12.94 -13.40 6.83
N LEU A 96 13.79 -12.37 6.74
CA LEU A 96 14.31 -11.86 5.47
C LEU A 96 15.22 -12.89 4.78
N GLU A 97 16.10 -13.58 5.51
CA GLU A 97 16.95 -14.62 4.91
C GLU A 97 16.10 -15.77 4.33
N ARG A 98 15.05 -16.20 5.04
CA ARG A 98 14.09 -17.18 4.52
C ARG A 98 13.38 -16.66 3.26
N TYR A 99 12.94 -15.39 3.29
CA TYR A 99 12.30 -14.76 2.14
C TYR A 99 13.23 -14.76 0.92
N PHE A 100 14.51 -14.41 1.08
CA PHE A 100 15.46 -14.35 -0.03
C PHE A 100 15.80 -15.73 -0.60
N ALA A 101 15.75 -16.78 0.21
CA ALA A 101 15.91 -18.16 -0.27
C ALA A 101 14.67 -18.63 -1.06
N TRP A 102 13.47 -18.22 -0.62
CA TRP A 102 12.21 -18.65 -1.20
C TRP A 102 11.79 -17.87 -2.45
N ALA A 103 11.83 -16.54 -2.40
CA ALA A 103 11.27 -15.67 -3.44
C ALA A 103 11.75 -16.02 -4.86
N PRO A 104 13.03 -16.37 -5.10
CA PRO A 104 13.48 -16.78 -6.44
C PRO A 104 12.80 -18.04 -7.02
N SER A 105 12.22 -18.89 -6.17
CA SER A 105 11.47 -20.10 -6.57
C SER A 105 10.01 -19.82 -6.95
N VAL A 106 9.49 -18.64 -6.59
CA VAL A 106 8.06 -18.30 -6.73
C VAL A 106 7.82 -17.00 -7.49
N ASP A 107 8.84 -16.14 -7.63
CA ASP A 107 8.78 -14.93 -8.43
C ASP A 107 8.72 -15.33 -9.92
N ASP A 108 7.60 -15.07 -10.57
CA ASP A 108 7.38 -15.18 -12.02
C ASP A 108 6.97 -13.82 -12.64
N PHE A 109 7.31 -12.73 -11.94
CA PHE A 109 7.10 -11.36 -12.35
C PHE A 109 8.40 -10.56 -12.29
N GLY A 110 8.42 -9.43 -12.98
CA GLY A 110 9.45 -8.39 -12.84
C GLY A 110 8.88 -7.15 -12.15
N PRO A 111 9.65 -6.46 -11.28
CA PRO A 111 9.20 -5.22 -10.66
C PRO A 111 9.19 -4.07 -11.67
N LEU A 112 8.09 -3.34 -11.75
CA LEU A 112 7.94 -2.16 -12.60
C LEU A 112 8.21 -0.87 -11.82
N LYS A 113 7.62 -0.75 -10.63
CA LYS A 113 7.83 0.39 -9.71
C LYS A 113 7.78 -0.06 -8.26
N ILE A 114 8.45 0.68 -7.38
CA ILE A 114 8.37 0.49 -5.92
C ILE A 114 8.01 1.81 -5.25
N GLU A 115 7.41 1.73 -4.06
CA GLU A 115 7.10 2.87 -3.17
C GLU A 115 6.56 4.08 -3.94
N THR A 116 5.65 3.83 -4.89
CA THR A 116 5.16 4.86 -5.82
C THR A 116 3.89 5.46 -5.30
N ASP A 117 3.90 6.78 -5.18
CA ASP A 117 2.73 7.55 -4.80
C ASP A 117 1.74 7.61 -5.97
N VAL A 118 0.47 7.36 -5.67
CA VAL A 118 -0.65 7.49 -6.59
C VAL A 118 -1.63 8.53 -6.03
N GLU A 119 -2.20 9.32 -6.93
CA GLU A 119 -3.21 10.32 -6.59
C GLU A 119 -4.35 10.21 -7.61
N ALA A 120 -5.54 9.87 -7.14
CA ALA A 120 -6.72 9.78 -7.98
C ALA A 120 -7.79 10.77 -7.51
N LEU A 121 -8.48 11.40 -8.45
CA LEU A 121 -9.62 12.26 -8.14
C LEU A 121 -10.77 11.39 -7.63
N VAL A 122 -11.22 11.64 -6.40
CA VAL A 122 -12.35 10.89 -5.82
C VAL A 122 -13.60 11.20 -6.65
N PRO A 123 -14.38 10.19 -7.08
CA PRO A 123 -15.61 10.45 -7.84
C PRO A 123 -16.68 11.08 -6.95
N ASP A 124 -17.45 12.02 -7.49
CA ASP A 124 -18.69 12.45 -6.85
C ASP A 124 -19.80 11.44 -7.19
N ILE A 125 -20.22 10.64 -6.22
CA ILE A 125 -21.28 9.62 -6.43
C ILE A 125 -22.66 10.22 -6.77
N ARG A 126 -22.84 11.54 -6.60
CA ARG A 126 -24.07 12.25 -7.00
C ARG A 126 -24.00 12.71 -8.46
N GLU A 127 -22.78 12.89 -8.98
CA GLU A 127 -22.47 13.37 -10.33
C GLU A 127 -21.21 12.64 -10.85
N LEU A 128 -21.36 11.40 -11.32
CA LEU A 128 -20.21 10.51 -11.64
C LEU A 128 -19.23 11.04 -12.70
N ASP A 129 -19.66 11.97 -13.54
CA ASP A 129 -18.82 12.63 -14.55
C ASP A 129 -17.88 13.70 -13.96
N ARG A 130 -17.94 13.93 -12.64
CA ARG A 130 -17.16 14.93 -11.93
C ARG A 130 -16.41 14.34 -10.74
N GLY A 131 -15.28 14.98 -10.44
CA GLY A 131 -14.59 14.74 -9.18
C GLY A 131 -15.30 15.42 -8.02
N LEU A 132 -15.21 14.79 -6.86
CA LEU A 132 -15.70 15.31 -5.59
C LEU A 132 -14.91 16.56 -5.21
N LEU A 133 -15.66 17.59 -4.81
CA LEU A 133 -15.15 18.84 -4.28
C LEU A 133 -15.59 19.02 -2.83
N THR A 134 -14.71 19.64 -2.03
CA THR A 134 -15.09 20.15 -0.71
C THR A 134 -16.04 21.34 -0.82
N SER A 135 -16.67 21.75 0.28
CA SER A 135 -17.58 22.90 0.32
C SER A 135 -16.93 24.23 -0.08
N ASP A 136 -15.61 24.36 0.09
CA ASP A 136 -14.80 25.50 -0.34
C ASP A 136 -14.23 25.34 -1.77
N GLY A 137 -14.66 24.32 -2.51
CA GLY A 137 -14.33 24.12 -3.93
C GLY A 137 -12.98 23.47 -4.21
N ARG A 138 -12.27 22.96 -3.21
CA ARG A 138 -11.01 22.23 -3.40
C ARG A 138 -11.28 20.82 -3.91
N LYS A 139 -10.34 20.28 -4.70
CA LYS A 139 -10.43 18.89 -5.16
C LYS A 139 -10.20 17.94 -4.01
N VAL A 140 -10.89 16.81 -4.05
CA VAL A 140 -10.69 15.72 -3.12
C VAL A 140 -9.94 14.59 -3.82
N LEU A 141 -8.74 14.29 -3.34
CA LEU A 141 -7.84 13.29 -3.90
C LEU A 141 -7.74 12.10 -2.96
N TYR A 142 -7.89 10.90 -3.51
CA TYR A 142 -7.42 9.68 -2.88
C TYR A 142 -5.91 9.59 -3.10
N ALA A 143 -5.14 9.47 -2.02
CA ALA A 143 -3.68 9.43 -2.04
C ALA A 143 -3.20 8.16 -1.33
N ASP A 144 -2.38 7.38 -2.00
CA ASP A 144 -1.85 6.13 -1.48
C ASP A 144 -0.43 5.88 -1.98
N ARG A 145 0.23 4.91 -1.37
CA ARG A 145 1.54 4.44 -1.80
C ARG A 145 1.53 2.95 -2.07
N ILE A 146 1.74 2.62 -3.33
CA ILE A 146 1.87 1.24 -3.77
C ILE A 146 3.29 0.77 -3.48
N ALA A 147 3.40 -0.27 -2.65
CA ALA A 147 4.69 -0.82 -2.21
C ALA A 147 5.49 -1.38 -3.39
N LEU A 148 4.84 -2.18 -4.24
CA LEU A 148 5.40 -2.73 -5.46
C LEU A 148 4.31 -2.85 -6.53
N LEU A 149 4.63 -2.37 -7.72
CA LEU A 149 3.91 -2.70 -8.94
C LEU A 149 4.76 -3.67 -9.74
N ALA A 150 4.20 -4.82 -10.07
CA ALA A 150 4.87 -5.88 -10.81
C ALA A 150 4.19 -6.14 -12.16
N VAL A 151 4.92 -6.75 -13.08
CA VAL A 151 4.40 -7.26 -14.36
C VAL A 151 4.83 -8.70 -14.55
N ASP A 152 3.90 -9.58 -14.89
CA ASP A 152 4.16 -11.01 -15.05
C ASP A 152 4.55 -11.41 -16.49
N ALA A 153 4.76 -12.71 -16.70
CA ALA A 153 5.04 -13.32 -17.99
C ALA A 153 4.02 -12.96 -19.10
N ALA A 154 2.77 -12.74 -18.71
CA ALA A 154 1.63 -12.46 -19.58
C ALA A 154 1.43 -10.95 -19.83
N ASP A 155 2.35 -10.10 -19.37
CA ASP A 155 2.27 -8.63 -19.43
C ASP A 155 1.10 -8.05 -18.61
N GLU A 156 0.68 -8.77 -17.56
CA GLU A 156 -0.35 -8.29 -16.63
C GLU A 156 0.27 -7.50 -15.49
N ASN A 157 -0.33 -6.36 -15.15
CA ASN A 157 0.15 -5.53 -14.05
C ASN A 157 -0.51 -5.97 -12.73
N TRP A 158 0.28 -6.01 -11.66
CA TRP A 158 -0.16 -6.46 -10.34
C TRP A 158 0.25 -5.47 -9.26
N VAL A 159 -0.70 -5.12 -8.39
CA VAL A 159 -0.41 -4.39 -7.15
C VAL A 159 0.04 -5.40 -6.10
N VAL A 160 1.26 -5.23 -5.59
CA VAL A 160 1.87 -6.16 -4.64
C VAL A 160 2.02 -5.48 -3.27
N THR A 161 1.58 -6.17 -2.22
CA THR A 161 1.83 -5.78 -0.83
C THR A 161 2.73 -6.79 -0.12
N HIS A 162 3.49 -6.30 0.84
CA HIS A 162 4.29 -7.12 1.76
C HIS A 162 3.85 -6.83 3.18
N GLN A 163 3.54 -7.88 3.94
CA GLN A 163 3.04 -7.75 5.29
C GLN A 163 3.63 -8.81 6.21
N VAL A 164 4.11 -8.38 7.37
CA VAL A 164 4.48 -9.24 8.49
C VAL A 164 3.23 -9.42 9.35
N VAL A 165 2.79 -10.66 9.53
CA VAL A 165 1.52 -10.99 10.18
C VAL A 165 1.73 -11.91 11.39
N SER A 166 0.91 -11.76 12.43
CA SER A 166 0.90 -12.67 13.59
C SER A 166 0.15 -13.97 13.29
N GLU A 167 -0.81 -13.90 12.37
CA GLU A 167 -1.60 -15.02 11.87
C GLU A 167 -1.86 -14.83 10.38
N TRP A 168 -2.06 -15.95 9.68
CA TRP A 168 -2.44 -15.92 8.27
C TRP A 168 -3.81 -15.27 8.09
N GLN A 169 -3.92 -14.27 7.20
CA GLN A 169 -5.23 -13.78 6.78
C GLN A 169 -6.01 -14.91 6.09
N ASP A 170 -7.30 -15.01 6.36
CA ASP A 170 -8.15 -15.92 5.60
C ASP A 170 -8.36 -15.38 4.18
N LEU A 171 -8.76 -16.27 3.27
CA LEU A 171 -8.92 -15.92 1.87
C LEU A 171 -10.07 -14.92 1.64
N GLU A 172 -11.14 -14.99 2.43
CA GLU A 172 -12.30 -14.09 2.30
C GLU A 172 -11.90 -12.66 2.66
N SER A 173 -11.11 -12.49 3.72
CA SER A 173 -10.52 -11.20 4.09
C SER A 173 -9.65 -10.62 2.97
N MET A 174 -8.82 -11.42 2.32
CA MET A 174 -8.03 -10.95 1.17
C MET A 174 -8.91 -10.57 -0.02
N LEU A 175 -9.97 -11.35 -0.29
CA LEU A 175 -10.93 -11.03 -1.34
C LEU A 175 -11.67 -9.71 -1.07
N LEU A 176 -11.85 -9.35 0.20
CA LEU A 176 -12.47 -8.11 0.65
C LEU A 176 -11.49 -6.97 0.96
N ASP A 177 -10.20 -7.12 0.64
CA ASP A 177 -9.18 -6.08 0.85
C ASP A 177 -9.40 -4.86 -0.06
N GLU A 178 -10.25 -3.97 0.42
CA GLU A 178 -10.63 -2.73 -0.24
C GLU A 178 -9.48 -1.72 -0.37
N ALA A 179 -8.45 -1.78 0.48
CA ALA A 179 -7.35 -0.84 0.44
C ALA A 179 -6.49 -1.15 -0.79
N LEU A 180 -6.16 -2.42 -1.00
CA LEU A 180 -5.42 -2.85 -2.17
C LEU A 180 -6.22 -2.68 -3.47
N VAL A 181 -7.53 -2.96 -3.45
CA VAL A 181 -8.39 -2.74 -4.64
C VAL A 181 -8.53 -1.24 -4.95
N ALA A 182 -8.60 -0.37 -3.94
CA ALA A 182 -8.57 1.08 -4.14
C ALA A 182 -7.22 1.54 -4.72
N SER A 183 -6.11 0.93 -4.31
CA SER A 183 -4.79 1.13 -4.94
C SER A 183 -4.78 0.72 -6.43
N CYS A 184 -5.47 -0.36 -6.82
CA CYS A 184 -5.62 -0.73 -8.23
C CYS A 184 -6.34 0.36 -9.03
N TRP A 185 -7.49 0.84 -8.55
CA TRP A 185 -8.21 1.95 -9.16
C TRP A 185 -7.36 3.22 -9.25
N ALA A 186 -6.72 3.60 -8.14
CA ALA A 186 -5.93 4.82 -8.08
C ALA A 186 -4.75 4.80 -9.06
N TRP A 187 -4.13 3.63 -9.25
CA TRP A 187 -3.10 3.43 -10.26
C TRP A 187 -3.64 3.68 -11.67
N GLU A 188 -4.78 3.09 -12.03
CA GLU A 188 -5.36 3.18 -13.38
C GLU A 188 -5.78 4.62 -13.75
N GLU A 189 -6.27 5.39 -12.78
CA GLU A 189 -6.55 6.81 -12.96
C GLU A 189 -5.26 7.64 -13.12
N THR A 190 -4.23 7.30 -12.35
CA THR A 190 -2.94 8.02 -12.41
C THR A 190 -2.18 7.71 -13.71
N TYR A 191 -2.28 6.47 -14.21
CA TYR A 191 -1.56 5.96 -15.37
C TYR A 191 -2.53 5.37 -16.41
N LEU A 192 -3.15 6.26 -17.19
CA LEU A 192 -4.13 5.89 -18.22
C LEU A 192 -3.59 4.80 -19.17
N GLY A 193 -4.41 3.78 -19.40
CA GLY A 193 -4.08 2.64 -20.26
C GLY A 193 -3.24 1.55 -19.60
N MET A 194 -2.99 1.62 -18.29
CA MET A 194 -2.32 0.57 -17.52
C MET A 194 -3.30 -0.12 -16.57
N GLU A 195 -4.03 -1.11 -17.09
CA GLU A 195 -4.96 -1.92 -16.29
C GLU A 195 -4.22 -2.85 -15.32
N ILE A 196 -4.78 -2.99 -14.12
CA ILE A 196 -4.32 -3.90 -13.08
C ILE A 196 -5.15 -5.20 -13.14
N ALA A 197 -4.46 -6.33 -13.25
CA ALA A 197 -5.08 -7.65 -13.28
C ALA A 197 -5.51 -8.15 -11.90
N GLY A 198 -4.86 -7.64 -10.85
CA GLY A 198 -5.26 -7.90 -9.48
C GLY A 198 -4.17 -7.59 -8.46
N THR A 199 -4.22 -8.32 -7.34
CA THR A 199 -3.39 -8.08 -6.18
C THR A 199 -2.54 -9.30 -5.84
N ILE A 200 -1.33 -9.07 -5.35
CA ILE A 200 -0.45 -10.10 -4.79
C ILE A 200 -0.17 -9.76 -3.32
N HIS A 201 -0.59 -10.65 -2.43
CA HIS A 201 -0.39 -10.54 -1.00
C HIS A 201 0.82 -11.41 -0.60
N ASN A 202 1.92 -10.77 -0.23
CA ASN A 202 3.07 -11.46 0.36
C ASN A 202 3.01 -11.33 1.87
N GLU A 203 2.68 -12.44 2.53
CA GLU A 203 2.63 -12.53 3.98
C GLU A 203 3.85 -13.26 4.52
N ILE A 204 4.37 -12.73 5.62
CA ILE A 204 5.50 -13.27 6.37
C ILE A 204 5.01 -13.46 7.81
N LEU A 205 4.81 -14.70 8.22
CA LEU A 205 4.32 -15.05 9.55
C LEU A 205 5.42 -14.84 10.60
N GLN A 206 5.14 -14.08 11.66
CA GLN A 206 6.09 -13.80 12.74
C GLN A 206 6.51 -15.07 13.50
N SER A 207 5.59 -16.01 13.65
CA SER A 207 5.79 -17.23 14.42
C SER A 207 5.96 -18.42 13.48
N PRO A 208 7.12 -19.09 13.43
CA PRO A 208 7.28 -20.30 12.65
C PRO A 208 6.38 -21.42 13.18
N PRO A 209 5.63 -22.14 12.31
CA PRO A 209 4.94 -23.35 12.74
C PRO A 209 5.97 -24.37 13.26
N GLU A 210 5.63 -25.13 14.30
CA GLU A 210 6.51 -26.16 14.91
C GLU A 210 7.08 -27.15 13.87
N VAL A 211 6.35 -27.37 12.77
CA VAL A 211 6.81 -28.13 11.60
C VAL A 211 7.06 -27.15 10.46
N LEU A 212 8.34 -26.84 10.22
CA LEU A 212 8.76 -26.13 9.03
C LEU A 212 8.75 -27.09 7.85
N ALA A 213 7.85 -26.86 6.87
CA ALA A 213 8.11 -27.36 5.53
C ALA A 213 9.44 -26.74 5.06
N PRO A 214 10.36 -27.53 4.48
CA PRO A 214 11.60 -26.97 3.95
C PRO A 214 11.27 -25.91 2.90
N VAL A 215 11.97 -24.78 2.97
CA VAL A 215 11.89 -23.77 1.92
C VAL A 215 12.49 -24.38 0.66
N PRO A 216 11.76 -24.45 -0.47
CA PRO A 216 12.33 -24.91 -1.73
C PRO A 216 13.51 -24.00 -2.10
N THR A 217 14.68 -24.61 -2.32
CA THR A 217 15.91 -23.90 -2.72
C THR A 217 16.13 -23.91 -4.23
N GLU A 218 15.32 -24.65 -4.99
CA GLU A 218 15.42 -24.69 -6.44
C GLU A 218 14.76 -23.45 -7.05
N THR A 219 15.51 -22.70 -7.86
CA THR A 219 14.95 -21.57 -8.62
C THR A 219 14.05 -22.10 -9.74
N ARG A 220 12.84 -21.56 -9.87
CA ARG A 220 11.85 -21.99 -10.88
C ARG A 220 12.35 -21.85 -12.32
N THR A 221 13.32 -20.95 -12.54
CA THR A 221 13.90 -20.68 -13.85
C THR A 221 15.25 -21.35 -14.07
N GLY A 222 15.85 -22.01 -13.06
CA GLY A 222 17.21 -22.56 -13.12
C GLY A 222 18.31 -21.51 -13.37
N ARG A 223 17.98 -20.21 -13.28
CA ARG A 223 18.91 -19.11 -13.56
C ARG A 223 19.62 -18.62 -12.30
N PRO A 224 20.89 -18.20 -12.42
CA PRO A 224 21.59 -17.48 -11.35
C PRO A 224 21.02 -16.06 -11.22
N GLY A 225 20.20 -15.80 -10.19
CA GLY A 225 19.56 -14.49 -9.99
C GLY A 225 18.53 -14.49 -8.85
N ARG A 226 17.75 -13.40 -8.72
CA ARG A 226 16.65 -13.28 -7.73
C ARG A 226 15.32 -13.89 -8.20
N GLY A 227 15.35 -14.76 -9.22
CA GLY A 227 14.15 -15.32 -9.86
C GLY A 227 13.43 -14.30 -10.76
N GLY A 228 12.23 -14.66 -11.24
CA GLY A 228 11.44 -13.80 -12.11
C GLY A 228 11.96 -13.66 -13.55
N HIS A 229 11.39 -12.69 -14.26
CA HIS A 229 11.78 -12.33 -15.62
C HIS A 229 12.81 -11.19 -15.59
N ASP A 230 13.82 -11.26 -16.45
CA ASP A 230 14.86 -10.22 -16.54
C ASP A 230 14.27 -8.93 -17.15
N GLN A 231 14.70 -7.74 -16.70
CA GLN A 231 14.19 -6.46 -17.23
C GLN A 231 14.41 -6.27 -18.73
N ASN A 232 15.35 -7.01 -19.30
CA ASN A 232 15.69 -6.98 -20.72
C ASN A 232 14.90 -7.98 -21.56
N GLU A 233 14.17 -8.92 -20.93
CA GLU A 233 13.30 -9.86 -21.65
C GLU A 233 12.00 -9.19 -22.05
N PRO A 234 11.38 -9.55 -23.21
CA PRO A 234 10.07 -9.07 -23.62
C PRO A 234 9.01 -9.07 -22.51
N SER A 235 9.00 -10.07 -21.63
CA SER A 235 8.04 -10.16 -20.52
C SER A 235 8.47 -9.49 -19.22
N GLY A 236 9.75 -9.17 -19.02
CA GLY A 236 10.30 -8.95 -17.67
C GLY A 236 10.29 -7.53 -17.12
N GLY A 237 9.31 -6.71 -17.48
CA GLY A 237 9.24 -5.33 -17.00
C GLY A 237 8.46 -4.39 -17.90
N GLY A 238 7.74 -4.91 -18.90
CA GLY A 238 6.93 -4.13 -19.83
C GLY A 238 7.72 -3.17 -20.74
N ARG A 239 9.05 -3.17 -20.69
CA ARG A 239 9.90 -2.25 -21.49
C ARG A 239 10.16 -2.71 -22.92
N SER A 240 9.88 -3.97 -23.20
CA SER A 240 10.39 -4.70 -24.36
C SER A 240 9.26 -5.27 -25.22
N ILE A 241 8.00 -5.21 -24.78
CA ILE A 241 6.82 -5.38 -25.66
C ILE A 241 6.43 -4.03 -26.23
N PRO A 242 6.49 -3.84 -27.56
CA PRO A 242 5.95 -2.64 -28.20
C PRO A 242 4.47 -2.45 -27.81
N GLN A 243 4.05 -1.23 -27.48
CA GLN A 243 2.65 -0.97 -27.08
C GLN A 243 1.61 -1.49 -28.09
N LEU A 244 1.96 -1.51 -29.37
CA LEU A 244 1.09 -2.02 -30.45
C LEU A 244 0.82 -3.53 -30.35
N GLN A 245 1.68 -4.31 -29.70
CA GLN A 245 1.55 -5.77 -29.57
C GLN A 245 0.84 -6.19 -28.28
N ARG A 246 0.64 -5.28 -27.32
CA ARG A 246 -0.01 -5.59 -26.05
C ARG A 246 -1.47 -6.05 -26.20
N PRO A 247 -2.32 -5.40 -27.02
CA PRO A 247 -3.71 -5.85 -27.19
C PRO A 247 -3.81 -7.29 -27.73
N GLU A 248 -2.92 -7.68 -28.64
CA GLU A 248 -2.91 -9.03 -29.22
C GLU A 248 -2.51 -10.09 -28.19
N ARG A 249 -1.52 -9.81 -27.33
CA ARG A 249 -1.15 -10.73 -26.24
C ARG A 249 -2.24 -10.88 -25.19
N LEU A 250 -2.88 -9.77 -24.81
CA LEU A 250 -4.04 -9.78 -23.91
C LEU A 250 -5.19 -10.61 -24.49
N GLY A 251 -5.42 -10.52 -25.80
CA GLY A 251 -6.47 -11.28 -26.50
C GLY A 251 -6.18 -12.78 -26.67
N ASN A 252 -4.91 -13.18 -26.79
CA ASN A 252 -4.50 -14.59 -26.97
C ASN A 252 -4.27 -15.34 -25.65
N ARG A 253 -4.80 -14.79 -24.55
CA ARG A 253 -4.55 -15.26 -23.21
C ARG A 253 -5.26 -16.60 -22.93
N PRO A 254 -4.56 -17.60 -22.38
CA PRO A 254 -5.23 -18.74 -21.76
C PRO A 254 -5.98 -18.24 -20.53
N ALA A 255 -7.28 -18.55 -20.42
CA ALA A 255 -8.03 -18.30 -19.21
C ALA A 255 -7.32 -19.01 -18.05
N SER A 256 -6.74 -18.27 -17.11
CA SER A 256 -6.28 -18.89 -15.86
C SER A 256 -7.53 -19.28 -15.09
N ASP A 257 -7.73 -20.59 -14.89
CA ASP A 257 -8.93 -21.15 -14.26
C ASP A 257 -9.11 -20.70 -12.79
N GLY A 258 -8.06 -20.18 -12.15
CA GLY A 258 -8.07 -19.72 -10.76
C GLY A 258 -8.25 -18.21 -10.61
N ARG A 259 -9.29 -17.79 -9.88
CA ARG A 259 -9.37 -16.43 -9.30
C ARG A 259 -8.28 -16.20 -8.26
N VAL A 260 -7.88 -17.28 -7.58
CA VAL A 260 -6.93 -17.27 -6.46
C VAL A 260 -5.86 -18.33 -6.72
N GLU A 261 -4.60 -17.93 -6.60
CA GLU A 261 -3.45 -18.84 -6.59
C GLU A 261 -2.66 -18.60 -5.31
N GLN A 262 -2.32 -19.66 -4.58
CA GLN A 262 -1.61 -19.54 -3.31
C GLN A 262 -0.40 -20.47 -3.28
N GLU A 263 0.75 -19.91 -2.90
CA GLU A 263 1.99 -20.65 -2.67
C GLU A 263 2.46 -20.40 -1.24
N THR A 264 2.80 -21.47 -0.50
CA THR A 264 3.20 -21.39 0.91
C THR A 264 4.50 -22.17 1.13
N ALA A 265 5.44 -21.58 1.87
CA ALA A 265 6.71 -22.20 2.27
C ALA A 265 7.05 -21.81 3.72
N GLY A 266 6.69 -22.66 4.68
CA GLY A 266 6.93 -22.42 6.10
C GLY A 266 6.22 -21.15 6.60
N VAL A 267 7.00 -20.12 6.93
CA VAL A 267 6.52 -18.79 7.39
C VAL A 267 6.16 -17.83 6.25
N LEU A 268 6.21 -18.28 5.01
CA LEU A 268 6.04 -17.42 3.84
C LEU A 268 4.81 -17.86 3.06
N ARG A 269 3.97 -16.90 2.67
CA ARG A 269 2.82 -17.15 1.79
C ARG A 269 2.70 -16.05 0.76
N ARG A 270 2.45 -16.44 -0.47
CA ARG A 270 2.07 -15.55 -1.56
C ARG A 270 0.69 -15.96 -2.06
N THR A 271 -0.24 -15.01 -2.04
CA THR A 271 -1.58 -15.20 -2.59
C THR A 271 -1.81 -14.21 -3.70
N ARG A 272 -2.11 -14.69 -4.90
CA ARG A 272 -2.59 -13.88 -6.02
C ARG A 272 -4.09 -13.89 -6.03
N VAL A 273 -4.67 -12.71 -6.17
CA VAL A 273 -6.12 -12.55 -6.28
C VAL A 273 -6.39 -11.71 -7.52
N ARG A 274 -7.01 -12.33 -8.53
CA ARG A 274 -7.49 -11.60 -9.71
C ARG A 274 -8.66 -10.72 -9.35
N ARG A 275 -8.64 -9.49 -9.87
CA ARG A 275 -9.68 -8.49 -9.65
C ARG A 275 -10.42 -8.23 -10.95
N THR A 276 -11.74 -8.27 -10.86
CA THR A 276 -12.61 -7.95 -11.99
C THR A 276 -12.73 -6.44 -12.12
N ARG A 277 -13.07 -5.97 -13.33
CA ARG A 277 -13.38 -4.56 -13.57
C ARG A 277 -14.52 -4.04 -12.68
N ALA A 278 -15.52 -4.87 -12.46
CA ALA A 278 -16.67 -4.53 -11.62
C ALA A 278 -16.26 -4.32 -10.15
N GLU A 279 -15.32 -5.11 -9.63
CA GLU A 279 -14.80 -4.93 -8.26
C GLU A 279 -14.04 -3.61 -8.12
N ILE A 280 -13.13 -3.33 -9.04
CA ILE A 280 -12.35 -2.07 -9.03
C ILE A 280 -13.30 -0.85 -9.11
N GLU A 281 -14.30 -0.89 -10.00
CA GLU A 281 -15.30 0.19 -10.13
C GLU A 281 -16.18 0.31 -8.89
N THR A 282 -16.59 -0.81 -8.29
CA THR A 282 -17.38 -0.79 -7.05
C THR A 282 -16.60 -0.14 -5.91
N THR A 283 -15.31 -0.49 -5.76
CA THR A 283 -14.44 0.13 -4.77
C THR A 283 -14.23 1.62 -5.03
N ARG A 284 -14.08 2.05 -6.30
CA ARG A 284 -14.04 3.47 -6.67
C ARG A 284 -15.29 4.22 -6.16
N GLN A 285 -16.48 3.67 -6.40
CA GLN A 285 -17.74 4.29 -5.96
C GLN A 285 -17.86 4.29 -4.43
N GLN A 286 -17.44 3.20 -3.78
CA GLN A 286 -17.42 3.09 -2.33
C GLN A 286 -16.50 4.15 -1.70
N VAL A 287 -15.29 4.36 -2.25
CA VAL A 287 -14.39 5.45 -1.83
C VAL A 287 -15.10 6.80 -1.94
N GLY A 288 -15.79 7.07 -3.06
CA GLY A 288 -16.57 8.29 -3.23
C GLY A 288 -17.66 8.49 -2.17
N ALA A 289 -18.42 7.43 -1.87
CA ALA A 289 -19.47 7.46 -0.85
C ALA A 289 -18.93 7.72 0.56
N GLU A 290 -17.87 7.02 0.94
CA GLU A 290 -17.22 7.18 2.25
C GLU A 290 -16.66 8.58 2.42
N VAL A 291 -15.96 9.10 1.42
CA VAL A 291 -15.35 10.43 1.49
C VAL A 291 -16.40 11.52 1.49
N LEU A 292 -17.52 11.34 0.77
CA LEU A 292 -18.66 12.26 0.84
C LEU A 292 -19.21 12.34 2.28
N GLU A 293 -19.29 11.22 2.99
CA GLU A 293 -19.69 11.20 4.40
C GLU A 293 -18.63 11.85 5.31
N MET A 294 -17.34 11.60 5.07
CA MET A 294 -16.23 12.21 5.83
C MET A 294 -16.22 13.75 5.73
N LEU A 295 -16.74 14.30 4.63
CA LEU A 295 -16.81 15.74 4.36
C LEU A 295 -18.10 16.41 4.89
N ASP A 296 -19.04 15.64 5.43
CA ASP A 296 -20.29 16.16 5.96
C ASP A 296 -20.01 17.07 7.18
N PRO A 297 -20.36 18.37 7.15
CA PRO A 297 -20.19 19.25 8.30
C PRO A 297 -21.04 18.83 9.51
N ASP A 298 -22.14 18.09 9.29
CA ASP A 298 -23.04 17.59 10.33
C ASP A 298 -22.67 16.17 10.79
N LEU A 299 -21.50 15.66 10.36
CA LEU A 299 -20.99 14.35 10.72
C LEU A 299 -20.93 14.17 12.25
N ARG A 300 -21.67 13.17 12.74
CA ARG A 300 -21.63 12.80 14.16
C ARG A 300 -20.37 12.02 14.51
N LEU A 301 -19.60 12.55 15.44
CA LEU A 301 -18.32 11.99 15.89
C LEU A 301 -18.52 11.19 17.18
N TYR A 302 -19.04 9.98 17.08
CA TYR A 302 -19.19 9.08 18.23
C TYR A 302 -18.09 8.02 18.22
N PRO A 303 -17.70 7.49 19.40
CA PRO A 303 -16.86 6.31 19.45
C PRO A 303 -17.65 5.09 18.98
N THR A 304 -16.97 4.13 18.37
CA THR A 304 -17.50 2.79 18.10
C THR A 304 -16.84 1.83 19.11
N PRO A 305 -17.41 1.54 20.29
CA PRO A 305 -16.76 0.66 21.25
C PRO A 305 -16.58 -0.76 20.70
N SER A 306 -15.36 -1.30 20.75
CA SER A 306 -15.05 -2.68 20.38
C SER A 306 -13.93 -3.23 21.26
N ALA A 307 -14.05 -4.50 21.64
CA ALA A 307 -13.02 -5.22 22.37
C ALA A 307 -11.71 -5.34 21.58
N GLU A 308 -11.78 -5.28 20.25
CA GLU A 308 -10.61 -5.49 19.38
C GLU A 308 -9.70 -4.26 19.31
N HIS A 309 -10.28 -3.04 19.27
CA HIS A 309 -9.47 -1.84 19.02
C HIS A 309 -9.48 -0.83 20.17
N CYS A 310 -10.48 -0.80 21.05
CA CYS A 310 -10.51 0.17 22.16
C CYS A 310 -9.37 -0.04 23.17
N PRO A 311 -9.00 -1.28 23.58
CA PRO A 311 -7.91 -1.49 24.53
C PRO A 311 -6.55 -0.99 24.03
N HIS A 312 -6.36 -0.94 22.72
CA HIS A 312 -5.12 -0.51 22.07
C HIS A 312 -5.21 0.93 21.50
N CYS A 313 -6.35 1.60 21.67
CA CYS A 313 -6.54 2.95 21.16
C CYS A 313 -5.79 3.97 22.03
N VAL A 314 -4.84 4.69 21.44
CA VAL A 314 -4.09 5.74 22.14
C VAL A 314 -5.01 6.84 22.72
N PHE A 315 -6.18 7.06 22.11
CA PHE A 315 -7.16 8.06 22.54
C PHE A 315 -8.24 7.52 23.49
N ILE A 316 -8.06 6.33 24.09
CA ILE A 316 -9.09 5.76 24.97
C ILE A 316 -9.38 6.65 26.19
N ALA A 317 -8.34 7.21 26.81
CA ALA A 317 -8.50 8.10 27.97
C ALA A 317 -9.37 9.34 27.67
N PRO A 318 -9.02 10.21 26.68
CA PRO A 318 -9.87 11.35 26.36
C PRO A 318 -11.27 10.94 25.87
N CYS A 319 -11.41 9.76 25.26
CA CYS A 319 -12.72 9.23 24.89
C CYS A 319 -13.59 8.92 26.11
N LEU A 320 -13.04 8.28 27.15
CA LEU A 320 -13.76 7.98 28.39
C LEU A 320 -14.16 9.26 29.13
N THR A 321 -13.25 10.24 29.22
CA THR A 321 -13.51 11.58 29.78
C THR A 321 -14.74 12.24 29.13
N MET A 322 -14.85 12.16 27.80
CA MET A 322 -16.01 12.68 27.08
C MET A 322 -17.30 11.89 27.31
N ILE A 323 -17.23 10.57 27.49
CA ILE A 323 -18.40 9.73 27.81
C ILE A 323 -18.96 10.07 29.19
N GLU A 324 -18.08 10.40 30.14
CA GLU A 324 -18.45 10.86 31.48
C GLU A 324 -19.02 12.30 31.49
N GLY A 325 -19.04 12.97 30.33
CA GLY A 325 -19.53 14.35 30.18
C GLY A 325 -18.50 15.42 30.59
N ALA A 326 -17.23 15.04 30.77
CA ALA A 326 -16.13 15.94 31.10
C ALA A 326 -15.38 16.41 29.84
N ASP A 327 -14.57 17.47 30.00
CA ASP A 327 -13.75 18.06 28.94
C ASP A 327 -12.39 17.31 28.82
N PRO A 328 -12.07 16.72 27.64
CA PRO A 328 -10.82 15.98 27.44
C PRO A 328 -9.60 16.88 27.18
N THR A 329 -9.75 18.20 27.12
CA THR A 329 -8.70 19.13 26.67
C THR A 329 -7.38 18.96 27.44
N LEU A 330 -7.44 18.75 28.75
CA LEU A 330 -6.24 18.53 29.58
C LEU A 330 -5.56 17.19 29.30
N ASP A 331 -6.35 16.12 29.10
CA ASP A 331 -5.83 14.79 28.75
C ASP A 331 -5.16 14.82 27.37
N LEU A 332 -5.76 15.52 26.41
CA LEU A 332 -5.22 15.68 25.07
C LEU A 332 -3.92 16.51 25.11
N ALA A 333 -3.92 17.66 25.79
CA ALA A 333 -2.75 18.53 25.85
C ALA A 333 -1.55 17.91 26.60
N SER A 334 -1.79 17.00 27.54
CA SER A 334 -0.71 16.37 28.31
C SER A 334 -0.03 15.19 27.60
N ARG A 335 -0.70 14.55 26.64
CA ARG A 335 -0.22 13.31 25.98
C ARG A 335 -0.05 13.43 24.48
N PHE A 336 -0.58 14.49 23.88
CA PHE A 336 -0.58 14.66 22.44
C PHE A 336 -0.07 16.05 22.06
N ARG A 337 0.48 16.10 20.85
CA ARG A 337 0.85 17.35 20.17
C ARG A 337 0.20 17.37 18.81
N GLN A 338 -0.01 18.57 18.28
CA GLN A 338 -0.37 18.70 16.88
C GLN A 338 0.79 18.20 16.01
N GLY A 339 0.49 17.25 15.12
CA GLY A 339 1.42 16.76 14.14
C GLY A 339 1.83 17.85 13.16
N PRO A 340 2.94 17.67 12.42
CA PRO A 340 3.24 18.56 11.31
C PRO A 340 2.05 18.56 10.33
N PRO A 341 1.83 19.67 9.60
CA PRO A 341 0.88 19.64 8.48
C PRO A 341 1.24 18.49 7.56
N ALA A 342 0.23 17.83 6.98
CA ALA A 342 0.42 16.65 6.12
C ALA A 342 1.61 16.88 5.18
N ALA A 343 2.68 16.11 5.39
CA ALA A 343 3.93 16.33 4.70
C ALA A 343 3.70 16.18 3.19
N GLU A 344 4.29 17.09 2.40
CA GLU A 344 4.51 16.78 0.99
C GLU A 344 5.37 15.52 0.95
N TYR A 345 4.92 14.51 0.20
CA TYR A 345 5.51 13.18 0.19
C TYR A 345 7.03 13.26 0.02
N GLU A 346 7.79 12.80 1.03
CA GLU A 346 9.25 12.80 0.94
C GLU A 346 9.65 11.80 -0.15
N PRO A 347 10.42 12.22 -1.18
CA PRO A 347 10.79 11.35 -2.29
C PRO A 347 11.68 10.21 -1.77
N ARG A 348 11.14 8.99 -1.79
CA ARG A 348 11.90 7.76 -1.46
C ARG A 348 12.62 7.22 -2.70
N LEU A 349 13.50 6.24 -2.47
CA LEU A 349 14.31 5.61 -3.50
C LEU A 349 13.43 5.13 -4.67
N GLY A 350 13.64 5.70 -5.87
CA GLY A 350 12.84 5.38 -7.07
C GLY A 350 11.76 6.40 -7.44
N ALA A 351 11.34 7.28 -6.52
CA ALA A 351 10.27 8.26 -6.77
C ALA A 351 10.64 9.33 -7.83
N GLY A 352 11.92 9.57 -8.08
CA GLY A 352 12.39 10.61 -9.02
C GLY A 352 12.79 10.14 -10.42
N GLY A 353 12.83 8.83 -10.70
CA GLY A 353 13.56 8.31 -11.87
C GLY A 353 12.75 8.10 -13.16
N GLY A 354 11.42 8.12 -13.11
CA GLY A 354 10.58 7.61 -14.20
C GLY A 354 9.70 8.66 -14.87
N GLY A 355 10.29 9.55 -15.69
CA GLY A 355 9.74 10.10 -16.94
C GLY A 355 8.37 10.81 -16.99
N GLY A 356 7.55 10.80 -15.95
CA GLY A 356 6.24 11.43 -15.91
C GLY A 356 6.34 12.86 -15.42
N ARG A 357 6.95 13.77 -16.20
CA ARG A 357 6.62 15.19 -16.02
C ARG A 357 5.12 15.29 -16.26
N ARG A 358 4.35 15.72 -15.24
CA ARG A 358 2.98 16.19 -15.45
C ARG A 358 3.04 17.21 -16.59
N LEU A 359 2.57 16.83 -17.78
CA LEU A 359 2.32 17.81 -18.82
C LEU A 359 1.24 18.70 -18.25
N ALA A 360 1.57 19.96 -17.98
CA ALA A 360 0.56 20.95 -17.66
C ALA A 360 -0.46 20.92 -18.79
N MET A 361 -1.74 20.66 -18.47
CA MET A 361 -2.79 20.82 -19.45
C MET A 361 -2.70 22.23 -20.03
N PRO A 362 -2.67 22.40 -21.36
CA PRO A 362 -2.76 23.73 -21.95
C PRO A 362 -4.10 24.38 -21.51
N PRO A 363 -4.11 25.70 -21.23
CA PRO A 363 -5.34 26.39 -20.88
C PRO A 363 -6.37 26.23 -22.02
N PRO A 364 -7.67 26.20 -21.70
CA PRO A 364 -8.70 26.18 -22.73
C PRO A 364 -8.56 27.40 -23.65
N PRO A 365 -8.82 27.25 -24.96
CA PRO A 365 -8.78 28.38 -25.88
C PRO A 365 -9.76 29.46 -25.43
N PRO A 366 -9.40 30.76 -25.60
CA PRO A 366 -10.29 31.85 -25.21
C PRO A 366 -11.61 31.74 -25.96
N THR A 367 -12.72 31.88 -25.23
CA THR A 367 -14.06 31.94 -25.81
C THR A 367 -14.15 33.13 -26.76
N ALA A 368 -14.59 32.87 -28.00
CA ALA A 368 -14.81 33.92 -28.97
C ALA A 368 -15.85 34.92 -28.41
N PRO A 369 -15.63 36.24 -28.60
CA PRO A 369 -16.57 37.23 -28.12
C PRO A 369 -17.95 37.03 -28.78
N PRO A 370 -19.04 37.29 -28.05
CA PRO A 370 -20.39 37.20 -28.60
C PRO A 370 -20.53 38.15 -29.79
N LYS A 371 -21.17 37.65 -30.86
CA LYS A 371 -21.48 38.41 -32.07
C LYS A 371 -22.61 39.40 -31.84
#